data_AF-A0A9E0BZH5-F1
#
_entry.id   AF-A0A9E0BZH5-F1
#
_cell.length_a   1.000
_cell.length_b   1.000
_cell.length_c   1.000
_cell.angle_alpha   90.00
_cell.angle_beta   90.00
_cell.angle_gamma   90.00
#
_symmetry.space_group_name_H-M   'P 1'
#
loop_
_entity.id
_entity.type
_entity.pdbx_description
1 polymer ?
#
loop_
_entity_poly.entity_id
_entity_poly.type
_entity_poly.pdbx_seq_one_letter_code
_entity_poly.pdbx_strand_id
1 'polypeptide(L)'
;MSFPLLPLAHALTELVPLIARWLGRENGHATAQKVVNIAQSITREKEPLQILHSLKADSKKALEFQQAVQKMAHELDLEEVKDRENARLRDIALAQAGRSNLRADIMVISAALGLIACLVTITLYRMSLPGEAVGIISTVAGIFGSCLKDAYAFEFGSSRGSKMKDTKLSAFFLAKQPS
;
A
#
# COMPACT_ATOMS: atom_id res chain seq x y z
N MET A 1 -8.12 -7.45 44.54
CA MET A 1 -8.79 -8.28 43.51
C MET A 1 -8.63 -7.57 42.17
N SER A 2 -7.59 -7.91 41.41
CA SER A 2 -7.32 -7.30 40.10
C SER A 2 -8.33 -7.84 39.09
N PHE A 3 -9.44 -7.14 38.90
CA PHE A 3 -10.45 -7.53 37.92
C PHE A 3 -9.84 -7.54 36.50
N PRO A 4 -10.20 -8.50 35.65
CA PRO A 4 -9.70 -8.54 34.29
C PRO A 4 -10.25 -7.33 33.51
N LEU A 5 -9.35 -6.55 32.92
CA LEU A 5 -9.64 -5.29 32.19
C LEU A 5 -10.46 -5.53 30.92
N LEU A 6 -10.33 -6.72 30.34
CA LEU A 6 -11.01 -7.16 29.12
C LEU A 6 -12.54 -7.23 29.24
N PRO A 7 -13.14 -7.87 30.28
CA PRO A 7 -14.59 -7.89 30.43
C PRO A 7 -15.21 -6.51 30.68
N LEU A 8 -14.51 -5.60 31.35
CA LEU A 8 -14.98 -4.22 31.48
C LEU A 8 -14.96 -3.50 30.12
N ALA A 9 -13.88 -3.65 29.36
CA ALA A 9 -13.79 -3.09 28.01
C ALA A 9 -14.86 -3.68 27.07
N HIS A 10 -15.20 -4.96 27.21
CA HIS A 10 -16.32 -5.59 26.50
C HIS A 10 -17.67 -5.01 26.92
N ALA A 11 -17.93 -4.80 28.22
CA ALA A 11 -19.17 -4.20 28.67
C ALA A 11 -19.35 -2.75 28.17
N LEU A 12 -18.25 -2.01 28.01
CA LEU A 12 -18.26 -0.66 27.43
C LEU A 12 -18.57 -0.65 25.92
N THR A 13 -18.48 -1.79 25.22
CA THR A 13 -18.88 -1.89 23.80
C THR A 13 -20.39 -1.66 23.59
N GLU A 14 -21.23 -1.92 24.60
CA GLU A 14 -22.66 -1.62 24.56
C GLU A 14 -22.92 -0.12 24.39
N LEU A 15 -22.06 0.71 24.98
CA LEU A 15 -22.16 2.18 24.92
C LEU A 15 -21.49 2.75 23.66
N VAL A 16 -20.41 2.09 23.19
CA VAL A 16 -19.68 2.47 21.99
C VAL A 16 -19.26 1.22 21.21
N PRO A 17 -20.03 0.81 20.17
CA PRO A 17 -19.77 -0.40 19.39
C PRO A 17 -18.41 -0.41 18.70
N LEU A 18 -17.86 0.79 18.41
CA LEU A 18 -16.58 0.97 17.73
C LEU A 18 -15.40 0.35 18.51
N ILE A 19 -15.51 0.24 19.84
CA ILE A 19 -14.49 -0.39 20.70
C ILE A 19 -14.33 -1.89 20.35
N ALA A 20 -15.42 -2.57 19.97
CA ALA A 20 -15.40 -4.00 19.66
C ALA A 20 -14.47 -4.32 18.48
N ARG A 21 -14.42 -3.43 17.47
CA ARG A 21 -13.53 -3.56 16.32
C ARG A 21 -12.05 -3.55 16.72
N TRP A 22 -11.67 -2.81 17.75
CA TRP A 22 -10.28 -2.71 18.18
C TRP A 22 -9.87 -3.78 19.18
N LEU A 23 -10.79 -4.23 20.01
CA LEU A 23 -10.56 -5.34 20.95
C LEU A 23 -10.18 -6.64 20.23
N GLY A 24 -10.67 -6.85 19.00
CA GLY A 24 -10.35 -8.02 18.18
C GLY A 24 -9.05 -7.95 17.38
N ARG A 25 -8.27 -6.87 17.45
CA ARG A 25 -6.97 -6.74 16.77
C ARG A 25 -5.81 -7.22 17.64
N GLU A 26 -4.62 -7.41 17.06
CA GLU A 26 -3.40 -7.81 17.79
C GLU A 26 -3.08 -6.89 18.99
N ASN A 27 -3.38 -5.59 18.88
CA ASN A 27 -3.20 -4.60 19.95
C ASN A 27 -4.44 -4.39 20.84
N GLY A 28 -5.36 -5.37 20.87
CA GLY A 28 -6.64 -5.29 21.58
C GLY A 28 -6.52 -5.06 23.08
N HIS A 29 -5.53 -5.68 23.73
CA HIS A 29 -5.26 -5.50 25.17
C HIS A 29 -4.83 -4.07 25.51
N ALA A 30 -3.93 -3.47 24.73
CA ALA A 30 -3.46 -2.11 24.94
C ALA A 30 -4.61 -1.10 24.73
N THR A 31 -5.45 -1.35 23.72
CA THR A 31 -6.63 -0.52 23.45
C THR A 31 -7.68 -0.66 24.55
N ALA A 32 -7.92 -1.88 25.05
CA ALA A 32 -8.80 -2.14 26.19
C ALA A 32 -8.37 -1.33 27.42
N GLN A 33 -7.06 -1.31 27.71
CA GLN A 33 -6.53 -0.53 28.83
C GLN A 33 -6.78 0.97 28.64
N LYS A 34 -6.53 1.51 27.44
CA LYS A 34 -6.77 2.94 27.17
C LYS A 34 -8.25 3.30 27.33
N VAL A 35 -9.16 2.47 26.85
CA VAL A 35 -10.62 2.67 26.99
C VAL A 35 -11.05 2.65 28.45
N VAL A 36 -10.55 1.70 29.25
CA VAL A 36 -10.84 1.62 30.68
C VAL A 36 -10.29 2.85 31.42
N ASN A 37 -9.09 3.31 31.08
CA ASN A 37 -8.50 4.52 31.67
C ASN A 37 -9.35 5.77 31.37
N ILE A 38 -9.90 5.90 30.17
CA ILE A 38 -10.82 6.99 29.82
C ILE A 38 -12.08 6.91 30.69
N ALA A 39 -12.69 5.72 30.79
CA ALA A 39 -13.89 5.53 31.59
C ALA A 39 -13.64 5.91 33.06
N GLN A 40 -12.52 5.46 33.66
CA GLN A 40 -12.11 5.80 35.02
C GLN A 40 -11.86 7.31 35.21
N SER A 41 -11.30 7.99 34.20
CA SER A 41 -11.02 9.43 34.28
C SER A 41 -12.29 10.28 34.33
N ILE A 42 -13.35 9.85 33.62
CA ILE A 42 -14.63 10.55 33.51
C ILE A 42 -15.52 10.26 34.73
N THR A 43 -15.59 9.00 35.15
CA THR A 43 -16.44 8.61 36.29
C THR A 43 -15.79 8.89 37.64
N ARG A 44 -14.45 8.99 37.69
CA ARG A 44 -13.62 9.03 38.92
C ARG A 44 -13.78 7.80 39.81
N GLU A 45 -14.37 6.74 39.29
CA GLU A 45 -14.63 5.49 39.98
C GLU A 45 -13.61 4.44 39.57
N LYS A 46 -13.19 3.60 40.51
CA LYS A 46 -12.23 2.51 40.26
C LYS A 46 -12.93 1.16 40.08
N GLU A 47 -14.18 1.04 40.53
CA GLU A 47 -14.93 -0.21 40.45
C GLU A 47 -15.63 -0.37 39.08
N PRO A 48 -15.39 -1.48 38.37
CA PRO A 48 -15.95 -1.72 37.04
C PRO A 48 -17.47 -1.61 36.93
N LEU A 49 -18.20 -2.12 37.93
CA LEU A 49 -19.67 -2.08 37.94
C LEU A 49 -20.20 -0.66 38.21
N GLN A 50 -19.51 0.10 39.06
CA GLN A 50 -19.88 1.49 39.35
C GLN A 50 -19.65 2.36 38.11
N ILE A 51 -18.53 2.18 37.40
CA ILE A 51 -18.21 2.89 36.15
C ILE A 51 -19.32 2.73 35.11
N LEU A 52 -19.79 1.49 34.89
CA LEU A 52 -20.87 1.23 33.94
C LEU A 52 -22.19 1.83 34.39
N HIS A 53 -22.50 1.75 35.68
CA HIS A 53 -23.72 2.33 36.24
C HIS A 53 -23.70 3.86 36.15
N SER A 54 -22.59 4.51 36.48
CA SER A 54 -22.46 5.97 36.42
C SER A 54 -22.47 6.50 34.99
N LEU A 55 -21.90 5.76 34.03
CA LEU A 55 -22.01 6.06 32.60
C LEU A 55 -23.43 5.85 32.07
N LYS A 56 -24.14 4.81 32.50
CA LYS A 56 -25.54 4.57 32.07
C LYS A 56 -26.53 5.53 32.73
N ALA A 57 -26.28 5.95 33.97
CA ALA A 57 -27.15 6.84 34.73
C ALA A 57 -27.00 8.32 34.36
N ASP A 58 -25.80 8.75 33.96
CA ASP A 58 -25.53 10.15 33.60
C ASP A 58 -25.26 10.29 32.10
N SER A 59 -26.29 10.78 31.39
CA SER A 59 -26.21 11.01 29.95
C SER A 59 -25.09 11.98 29.54
N LYS A 60 -24.67 12.92 30.41
CA LYS A 60 -23.56 13.83 30.11
C LYS A 60 -22.23 13.09 30.13
N LYS A 61 -21.99 12.25 31.15
CA LYS A 61 -20.77 11.42 31.24
C LYS A 61 -20.69 10.40 30.12
N ALA A 62 -21.83 9.82 29.72
CA ALA A 62 -21.89 8.93 28.55
C ALA A 62 -21.44 9.64 27.27
N LEU A 63 -21.88 10.89 27.07
CA LEU A 63 -21.54 11.69 25.90
C LEU A 63 -20.07 12.11 25.90
N GLU A 64 -19.54 12.50 27.06
CA GLU A 64 -18.09 12.76 27.24
C GLU A 64 -17.24 11.52 26.95
N PHE A 65 -17.68 10.35 27.42
CA PHE A 65 -17.01 9.09 27.12
C PHE A 65 -17.05 8.76 25.63
N GLN A 66 -18.20 8.92 24.99
CA GLN A 66 -18.36 8.74 23.54
C GLN A 66 -17.41 9.67 22.75
N GLN A 67 -17.35 10.95 23.12
CA GLN A 67 -16.44 11.92 22.49
C GLN A 67 -14.97 11.57 22.70
N ALA A 68 -14.59 11.15 23.92
CA ALA A 68 -13.22 10.75 24.22
C ALA A 68 -12.80 9.51 23.42
N VAL A 69 -13.68 8.51 23.31
CA VAL A 69 -13.44 7.32 22.50
C VAL A 69 -13.37 7.66 21.00
N GLN A 70 -14.19 8.60 20.51
CA GLN A 70 -14.11 9.08 19.13
C GLN A 70 -12.81 9.84 18.84
N LYS A 71 -12.32 10.66 19.77
CA LYS A 71 -11.02 11.34 19.63
C LYS A 71 -9.87 10.33 19.54
N MET A 72 -9.87 9.33 20.41
CA MET A 72 -8.92 8.21 20.32
C MET A 72 -9.03 7.50 18.97
N ALA A 73 -10.26 7.28 18.46
CA ALA A 73 -10.45 6.67 17.15
C ALA A 73 -9.74 7.44 16.04
N HIS A 74 -9.94 8.76 16.05
CA HIS A 74 -9.36 9.64 15.07
C HIS A 74 -7.83 9.66 15.15
N GLU A 75 -7.26 9.66 16.35
CA GLU A 75 -5.81 9.57 16.55
C GLU A 75 -5.23 8.26 15.99
N LEU A 76 -5.87 7.12 16.27
CA LEU A 76 -5.44 5.82 15.75
C LEU A 76 -5.53 5.75 14.21
N ASP A 77 -6.61 6.29 13.63
CA ASP A 77 -6.77 6.35 12.18
C ASP A 77 -5.71 7.28 11.54
N LEU A 78 -5.37 8.39 12.19
CA LEU A 78 -4.31 9.29 11.74
C LEU A 78 -2.93 8.64 11.82
N GLU A 79 -2.65 7.85 12.86
CA GLU A 79 -1.41 7.06 12.97
C GLU A 79 -1.31 6.04 11.82
N GLU A 80 -2.38 5.32 11.50
CA GLU A 80 -2.40 4.38 10.36
C GLU A 80 -2.20 5.10 9.01
N VAL A 81 -2.80 6.28 8.83
CA VAL A 81 -2.62 7.08 7.62
C VAL A 81 -1.18 7.57 7.50
N LYS A 82 -0.58 8.05 8.59
CA LYS A 82 0.82 8.47 8.63
C LYS A 82 1.79 7.33 8.35
N ASP A 83 1.54 6.14 8.86
CA ASP A 83 2.37 4.97 8.55
C ASP A 83 2.31 4.59 7.07
N ARG A 84 1.13 4.68 6.44
CA ARG A 84 0.98 4.48 5.00
C ARG A 84 1.63 5.59 4.17
N GLU A 85 1.57 6.82 4.65
CA GLU A 85 2.22 7.96 4.02
C GLU A 85 3.74 7.82 4.09
N ASN A 86 4.28 7.44 5.25
CA ASN A 86 5.71 7.14 5.42
C ASN A 86 6.17 5.97 4.55
N ALA A 87 5.34 4.93 4.37
CA ALA A 87 5.63 3.84 3.44
C ALA A 87 5.71 4.34 1.99
N ARG A 88 4.78 5.19 1.56
CA ARG A 88 4.81 5.84 0.25
C ARG A 88 5.98 6.79 0.09
N LEU A 89 6.29 7.60 1.09
CA LEU A 89 7.46 8.49 1.08
C LEU A 89 8.76 7.70 1.03
N ARG A 90 8.83 6.54 1.69
CA ARG A 90 9.96 5.62 1.59
C ARG A 90 10.05 4.99 0.20
N ASP A 91 8.94 4.57 -0.40
CA ASP A 91 8.92 4.05 -1.77
C ASP A 91 9.27 5.12 -2.81
N ILE A 92 8.80 6.36 -2.59
CA ILE A 92 9.14 7.53 -3.41
C ILE A 92 10.61 7.92 -3.21
N ALA A 93 11.13 7.90 -1.98
CA ALA A 93 12.54 8.18 -1.71
C ALA A 93 13.45 7.09 -2.28
N LEU A 94 13.03 5.82 -2.26
CA LEU A 94 13.72 4.71 -2.94
C LEU A 94 13.66 4.84 -4.47
N ALA A 95 12.55 5.33 -5.02
CA ALA A 95 12.42 5.61 -6.45
C ALA A 95 13.20 6.88 -6.88
N GLN A 96 13.27 7.90 -6.02
CA GLN A 96 13.98 9.17 -6.24
C GLN A 96 15.48 9.07 -5.94
N ALA A 97 15.93 8.11 -5.12
CA ALA A 97 17.35 7.79 -4.86
C ALA A 97 18.10 7.21 -6.08
N GLY A 98 17.58 7.40 -7.29
CA GLY A 98 18.41 7.34 -8.48
C GLY A 98 18.70 5.94 -9.00
N ARG A 99 17.69 5.06 -9.06
CA ARG A 99 17.64 4.08 -10.15
C ARG A 99 17.01 4.73 -11.39
N SER A 100 17.62 5.80 -11.89
CA SER A 100 17.56 6.06 -13.33
C SER A 100 18.14 4.82 -14.01
N ASN A 101 17.43 4.32 -15.01
CA ASN A 101 17.58 3.01 -15.63
C ASN A 101 18.90 2.79 -16.39
N LEU A 102 20.07 3.22 -15.91
CA LEU A 102 21.36 2.92 -16.55
C LEU A 102 21.53 1.42 -16.81
N ARG A 103 21.05 0.55 -15.92
CA ARG A 103 21.06 -0.91 -16.15
C ARG A 103 20.10 -1.34 -17.27
N ALA A 104 18.93 -0.73 -17.40
CA ALA A 104 17.98 -1.07 -18.46
C ALA A 104 18.42 -0.47 -19.80
N ASP A 105 18.94 0.75 -19.82
CA ASP A 105 19.50 1.40 -21.02
C ASP A 105 20.71 0.62 -21.54
N ILE A 106 21.64 0.20 -20.66
CA ILE A 106 22.77 -0.67 -21.02
C ILE A 106 22.27 -2.02 -21.57
N MET A 107 21.22 -2.59 -20.99
CA MET A 107 20.62 -3.84 -21.48
C MET A 107 20.04 -3.67 -22.89
N VAL A 108 19.25 -2.63 -23.15
CA VAL A 108 18.67 -2.38 -24.48
C VAL A 108 19.75 -2.07 -25.52
N ILE A 109 20.75 -1.26 -25.16
CA ILE A 109 21.88 -0.93 -26.04
C ILE A 109 22.70 -2.20 -26.37
N SER A 110 22.96 -3.06 -25.37
CA SER A 110 23.68 -4.32 -25.59
C SER A 110 22.90 -5.31 -26.46
N ALA A 111 21.58 -5.41 -26.28
CA ALA A 111 20.72 -6.25 -27.10
C ALA A 111 20.62 -5.75 -28.55
N ALA A 112 20.56 -4.42 -28.74
CA ALA A 112 20.58 -3.80 -30.06
C ALA A 112 21.92 -4.04 -30.78
N LEU A 113 23.05 -3.83 -30.09
CA LEU A 113 24.38 -4.10 -30.66
C LEU A 113 24.58 -5.58 -30.98
N GLY A 114 24.14 -6.49 -30.12
CA GLY A 114 24.20 -7.94 -30.36
C GLY A 114 23.40 -8.37 -31.58
N LEU A 115 22.18 -7.84 -31.76
CA LEU A 115 21.35 -8.11 -32.93
C LEU A 115 22.00 -7.57 -34.22
N ILE A 116 22.54 -6.35 -34.19
CA ILE A 116 23.24 -5.75 -35.33
C ILE A 116 24.46 -6.59 -35.69
N ALA A 117 25.25 -7.04 -34.71
CA ALA A 117 26.42 -7.88 -34.94
C ALA A 117 26.05 -9.22 -35.60
N CYS A 118 24.98 -9.89 -35.15
CA CYS A 118 24.45 -11.11 -35.77
C CYS A 118 24.01 -10.90 -37.22
N LEU A 119 23.32 -9.79 -37.51
CA LEU A 119 22.88 -9.47 -38.87
C LEU A 119 24.06 -9.11 -39.79
N VAL A 120 25.04 -8.36 -39.29
CA VAL A 120 26.26 -7.99 -40.03
C VAL A 120 27.10 -9.22 -40.34
N THR A 121 27.27 -10.15 -39.38
CA THR A 121 28.03 -11.40 -39.63
C THR A 121 27.37 -12.28 -40.68
N ILE A 122 26.05 -12.46 -40.64
CA ILE A 122 25.34 -13.18 -41.69
C ILE A 122 25.48 -12.47 -43.04
N THR A 123 25.39 -11.14 -43.08
CA THR A 123 25.42 -10.38 -44.33
C THR A 123 26.80 -10.39 -45.00
N LEU A 124 27.88 -10.20 -44.23
CA LEU A 124 29.25 -10.16 -44.74
C LEU A 124 29.80 -11.55 -45.09
N TYR A 125 29.44 -12.59 -44.31
CA TYR A 125 29.98 -13.94 -44.48
C TYR A 125 29.00 -14.93 -45.13
N ARG A 126 27.93 -14.43 -45.77
CA ARG A 126 26.87 -15.24 -46.41
C ARG A 126 27.38 -16.28 -47.42
N MET A 127 28.55 -16.04 -48.01
CA MET A 127 29.18 -16.91 -49.02
C MET A 127 30.07 -18.01 -48.42
N SER A 128 30.43 -17.89 -47.13
CA SER A 128 31.43 -18.76 -46.47
C SER A 128 30.89 -19.48 -45.23
N LEU A 129 29.65 -19.21 -44.81
CA LEU A 129 29.03 -19.83 -43.63
C LEU A 129 28.28 -21.11 -44.01
N PRO A 130 28.54 -22.25 -43.32
CA PRO A 130 27.72 -23.45 -43.46
C PRO A 130 26.30 -23.19 -42.93
N GLY A 131 25.29 -23.83 -43.54
CA GLY A 131 23.87 -23.58 -43.22
C GLY A 131 23.50 -23.79 -41.74
N GLU A 132 24.22 -24.66 -41.04
CA GLU A 132 24.07 -24.89 -39.59
C GLU A 132 24.45 -23.65 -38.76
N ALA A 133 25.52 -22.95 -39.11
CA ALA A 133 25.96 -21.74 -38.41
C ALA A 133 24.95 -20.60 -38.60
N VAL A 134 24.36 -20.47 -39.80
CA VAL A 134 23.31 -19.48 -40.07
C VAL A 134 22.07 -19.76 -39.22
N GLY A 135 21.70 -21.03 -39.04
CA GLY A 135 20.58 -21.44 -38.18
C GLY A 135 20.80 -21.07 -36.71
N ILE A 136 22.01 -21.28 -36.19
CA ILE A 136 22.36 -20.91 -34.81
C ILE A 136 22.34 -19.39 -34.63
N ILE A 137 22.96 -18.63 -35.54
CA ILE A 137 23.01 -17.16 -35.45
C ILE A 137 21.60 -16.55 -35.58
N SER A 138 20.74 -17.11 -36.46
CA SER A 138 19.35 -16.67 -36.60
C SER A 138 18.52 -16.92 -35.34
N THR A 139 18.77 -18.03 -34.63
CA THR A 139 18.10 -18.33 -33.36
C THR A 139 18.51 -17.33 -32.28
N VAL A 140 19.81 -17.04 -32.17
CA VAL A 140 20.34 -16.03 -31.23
C VAL A 140 19.79 -14.63 -31.56
N ALA A 141 19.73 -14.26 -32.84
CA ALA A 141 19.11 -13.01 -33.29
C ALA A 141 17.62 -12.92 -32.90
N GLY A 142 16.88 -14.02 -33.00
CA GLY A 142 15.47 -14.08 -32.56
C GLY A 142 15.27 -13.85 -31.06
N ILE A 143 16.18 -14.36 -30.22
CA ILE A 143 16.16 -14.13 -28.78
C ILE A 143 16.41 -12.65 -28.47
N PHE A 144 17.43 -12.04 -29.08
CA PHE A 144 17.70 -10.60 -28.91
C PHE A 144 16.55 -9.73 -29.41
N GLY A 145 15.94 -10.07 -30.55
CA GLY A 145 14.75 -9.38 -31.06
C GLY A 145 13.56 -9.46 -30.11
N SER A 146 13.37 -10.60 -29.44
CA SER A 146 12.32 -10.78 -28.43
C SER A 146 12.57 -9.91 -27.19
N CYS A 147 13.81 -9.89 -26.68
CA CYS A 147 14.18 -9.02 -25.57
C CYS A 147 14.01 -7.52 -25.89
N LEU A 148 14.33 -7.11 -27.12
CA LEU A 148 14.08 -5.74 -27.59
C LEU A 148 12.58 -5.43 -27.68
N LYS A 149 11.76 -6.36 -28.19
CA LYS A 149 10.30 -6.21 -28.23
C LYS A 149 9.72 -5.99 -26.83
N ASP A 150 10.18 -6.75 -25.85
CA ASP A 150 9.72 -6.61 -24.46
C ASP A 150 10.16 -5.28 -23.84
N ALA A 151 11.37 -4.82 -24.14
CA ALA A 151 11.86 -3.50 -23.71
C ALA A 151 11.06 -2.35 -24.35
N TYR A 152 10.78 -2.42 -25.66
CA TYR A 152 9.90 -1.44 -26.34
C TYR A 152 8.47 -1.47 -25.77
N ALA A 153 7.92 -2.65 -25.49
CA ALA A 153 6.60 -2.79 -24.89
C ALA A 153 6.56 -2.22 -23.47
N PHE A 154 7.65 -2.34 -22.71
CA PHE A 154 7.78 -1.71 -21.40
C PHE A 154 7.81 -0.18 -21.51
N GLU A 155 8.68 0.39 -22.34
CA GLU A 155 8.89 1.84 -22.45
C GLU A 155 7.68 2.57 -23.07
N PHE A 156 7.09 2.01 -24.14
CA PHE A 156 5.96 2.60 -24.84
C PHE A 156 4.58 2.09 -24.35
N GLY A 157 4.52 0.93 -23.70
CA GLY A 157 3.29 0.38 -23.12
C GLY A 157 2.98 0.97 -21.74
N SER A 158 3.99 1.15 -20.87
CA SER A 158 3.85 1.85 -19.58
C SER A 158 3.36 3.29 -19.78
N SER A 159 3.95 3.99 -20.75
CA SER A 159 3.59 5.36 -21.12
C SER A 159 2.13 5.52 -21.60
N ARG A 160 1.55 4.50 -22.25
CA ARG A 160 0.13 4.48 -22.65
C ARG A 160 -0.79 4.08 -21.51
N GLY A 161 -0.34 3.19 -20.62
CA GLY A 161 -1.10 2.75 -19.44
C GLY A 161 -1.34 3.86 -18.41
N SER A 162 -0.36 4.74 -18.18
CA SER A 162 -0.51 5.88 -17.26
C SER A 162 -1.51 6.91 -17.79
N LYS A 163 -1.41 7.28 -19.07
CA LYS A 163 -2.34 8.23 -19.71
C LYS A 163 -3.80 7.74 -19.70
N MET A 164 -4.03 6.43 -19.89
CA MET A 164 -5.38 5.87 -19.79
C MET A 164 -5.92 5.84 -18.35
N LYS A 165 -5.06 5.66 -17.33
CA LYS A 165 -5.48 5.73 -15.93
C LYS A 165 -5.86 7.16 -15.54
N ASP A 166 -5.05 8.15 -15.93
CA ASP A 166 -5.34 9.56 -15.65
C ASP A 166 -6.60 10.04 -16.38
N THR A 167 -6.82 9.60 -17.62
CA THR A 167 -8.04 9.91 -18.39
C THR A 167 -9.30 9.27 -17.77
N LYS A 168 -9.20 8.03 -17.26
CA LYS A 168 -10.33 7.38 -16.57
C LYS A 168 -10.61 7.99 -15.19
N LEU A 169 -9.57 8.38 -14.46
CA LEU A 169 -9.74 9.09 -13.19
C LEU A 169 -10.41 10.45 -13.41
N SER A 170 -9.89 11.26 -14.34
CA SER A 170 -10.46 12.58 -14.67
C SER A 170 -11.89 12.48 -15.21
N ALA A 171 -12.19 11.48 -16.04
CA ALA A 171 -13.56 11.21 -16.48
C ALA A 171 -14.50 10.82 -15.32
N PHE A 172 -14.02 10.03 -14.34
CA PHE A 172 -14.81 9.68 -13.15
C PHE A 172 -15.07 10.89 -12.23
N PHE A 173 -14.09 11.79 -12.08
CA PHE A 173 -14.26 13.01 -11.31
C PHE A 173 -15.21 14.02 -11.98
N LEU A 174 -15.17 14.12 -13.32
CA LEU A 174 -16.09 14.96 -14.09
C LEU A 174 -17.53 14.42 -14.07
N ALA A 175 -17.72 13.10 -14.06
CA ALA A 175 -19.05 12.48 -13.97
C ALA A 175 -19.70 12.61 -12.57
N LYS A 176 -18.95 13.00 -11.54
CA LYS A 176 -19.43 13.09 -10.14
C LYS A 176 -19.68 14.53 -9.67
N GLN A 177 -19.65 15.54 -10.54
CA GLN A 177 -20.20 16.86 -10.22
C GLN A 177 -21.65 16.96 -10.70
N PRO A 178 -22.66 16.76 -9.84
CA PRO A 178 -24.03 17.13 -10.17
C PRO A 178 -24.17 18.65 -10.04
N SER A 179 -24.78 19.25 -11.05
CA SER A 179 -25.46 20.56 -10.99
C SER A 179 -26.59 20.54 -9.97
#